data_AF-A0A091ICZ1-F1
#
_entry.id   AF-A0A091ICZ1-F1
#
_cell.length_a   1.000
_cell.length_b   1.000
_cell.length_c   1.000
_cell.angle_alpha   90.00
_cell.angle_beta   90.00
_cell.angle_gamma   90.00
#
_symmetry.space_group_name_H-M   'P 1'
#
loop_
_entity.id
_entity.type
_entity.pdbx_description
1 polymer ?
#
loop_
_entity_poly.entity_id
_entity_poly.type
_entity_poly.pdbx_seq_one_letter_code
_entity_poly.pdbx_strand_id
1 'polypeptide(L)' 'VLFEISRILNTGLDMETLSICVRLCEQGINPEALSSVIKELRKATEALK' A
#
# COMPACT_ATOMS: atom_id res chain seq x y z
N VAL A 1 -0.60 15.72 3.04
CA VAL A 1 -0.74 15.69 1.56
C VAL A 1 -0.88 14.26 1.02
N LEU A 2 0.14 13.39 1.06
CA LEU A 2 0.05 12.01 0.51
C LEU A 2 -1.12 11.18 1.07
N PHE A 3 -1.36 11.24 2.38
CA PHE A 3 -2.48 10.53 3.00
C PHE A 3 -3.85 11.06 2.54
N GLU A 4 -3.96 12.34 2.23
CA GLU A 4 -5.19 12.95 1.73
C GLU A 4 -5.48 12.52 0.29
N ILE A 5 -4.43 12.47 -0.56
CA ILE A 5 -4.51 11.90 -1.91
C ILE A 5 -4.95 10.43 -1.85
N SER A 6 -4.36 9.66 -0.94
CA SER A 6 -4.72 8.25 -0.71
C SER A 6 -6.20 8.07 -0.36
N ARG A 7 -6.77 8.97 0.44
CA ARG A 7 -8.20 8.97 0.77
C ARG A 7 -9.08 9.36 -0.42
N ILE A 8 -8.70 10.38 -1.19
CA ILE A 8 -9.45 10.79 -2.39
C ILE A 8 -9.51 9.66 -3.41
N LEU A 9 -8.41 8.92 -3.57
CA LEU A 9 -8.31 7.78 -4.49
C LEU A 9 -8.84 6.46 -3.91
N ASN A 10 -9.35 6.46 -2.67
CA ASN A 10 -9.86 5.28 -1.98
C ASN A 10 -8.94 4.05 -2.06
N THR A 11 -7.62 4.23 -1.87
CA THR A 11 -6.65 3.12 -1.92
C THR A 11 -6.82 2.11 -0.77
N GLY A 12 -7.55 2.51 0.28
CA GLY A 12 -7.71 1.73 1.50
C GLY A 12 -6.41 1.57 2.29
N LEU A 13 -5.42 2.46 2.10
CA LEU A 13 -4.21 2.50 2.91
C LEU A 13 -4.42 3.38 4.14
N ASP A 14 -4.12 2.86 5.31
CA ASP A 14 -4.02 3.66 6.53
C ASP A 14 -2.71 4.45 6.57
N MET A 15 -2.57 5.31 7.57
CA MET A 15 -1.43 6.23 7.68
C MET A 15 -0.10 5.48 7.86
N GLU A 16 -0.11 4.37 8.61
CA GLU A 16 1.07 3.57 8.88
C GLU A 16 1.53 2.81 7.63
N THR A 17 0.62 2.11 6.96
CA THR A 17 0.93 1.36 5.72
C THR A 17 1.41 2.31 4.62
N LEU A 18 0.80 3.48 4.49
CA LEU A 18 1.24 4.48 3.52
C LEU A 18 2.66 4.96 3.80
N SER A 19 3.01 5.20 5.06
CA SER A 19 4.37 5.59 5.47
C SER A 19 5.41 4.51 5.10
N ILE A 20 5.07 3.24 5.31
CA ILE A 20 5.90 2.10 4.92
C ILE A 20 6.09 2.07 3.40
N CYS A 21 5.00 2.20 2.63
CA CYS A 21 5.09 2.23 1.16
C CYS A 21 5.99 3.35 0.65
N VAL A 22 5.90 4.54 1.25
CA VAL A 22 6.78 5.67 0.89
C VAL A 22 8.24 5.34 1.16
N ARG A 23 8.57 4.79 2.35
CA ARG A 23 9.93 4.38 2.69
C ARG A 23 10.51 3.34 1.73
N LEU A 24 9.69 2.36 1.33
CA LEU A 24 10.10 1.33 0.37
C LEU A 24 10.36 1.92 -1.02
N CYS A 25 9.50 2.84 -1.47
CA CYS A 25 9.72 3.57 -2.72
C CYS A 25 10.99 4.45 -2.66
N GLU A 26 11.26 5.09 -1.52
CA GLU A 26 12.50 5.87 -1.29
C GLU A 26 13.76 5.00 -1.38
N GLN A 27 13.66 3.70 -1.07
CA GLN A 27 14.74 2.72 -1.23
C GLN A 27 14.89 2.19 -2.66
N GLY A 28 14.12 2.71 -3.61
CA GLY A 28 14.19 2.34 -5.03
C GLY A 28 13.36 1.10 -5.39
N ILE A 29 12.46 0.65 -4.52
CA ILE A 29 11.54 -0.44 -4.85
C ILE A 29 10.52 0.04 -5.88
N ASN A 30 10.26 -0.79 -6.91
CA ASN A 30 9.26 -0.51 -7.93
C ASN A 30 7.85 -0.42 -7.28
N PRO A 31 7.15 0.73 -7.38
CA PRO A 31 5.81 0.90 -6.84
C PRO A 31 4.77 -0.09 -7.40
N GLU A 32 4.90 -0.50 -8.66
CA GLU A 32 3.98 -1.44 -9.30
C GLU A 32 4.10 -2.83 -8.67
N ALA A 33 5.35 -3.30 -8.50
CA ALA A 33 5.63 -4.57 -7.84
C ALA A 33 5.15 -4.56 -6.38
N LEU A 34 5.41 -3.46 -5.66
CA LEU A 34 4.92 -3.27 -4.28
C LEU A 34 3.39 -3.32 -4.22
N SER A 35 2.70 -2.69 -5.17
CA SER A 35 1.23 -2.70 -5.23
C SER A 35 0.67 -4.12 -5.45
N SER A 36 1.33 -4.93 -6.28
CA SER A 36 0.94 -6.33 -6.52
C SER A 36 1.09 -7.16 -5.25
N VAL A 37 2.19 -7.01 -4.53
CA VAL A 37 2.42 -7.73 -3.25
C VAL A 37 1.36 -7.35 -2.22
N ILE A 38 1.05 -6.06 -2.06
CA ILE A 38 0.02 -5.61 -1.10
C ILE A 38 -1.35 -6.20 -1.44
N LYS A 39 -1.73 -6.24 -2.72
CA LYS A 39 -3.00 -6.84 -3.16
C LYS A 39 -3.07 -8.32 -2.85
N GLU A 40 -2.01 -9.07 -3.14
CA GLU A 40 -1.95 -10.51 -2.86
C GLU A 40 -2.01 -10.79 -1.36
N LEU A 41 -1.28 -10.03 -0.52
CA LEU A 41 -1.34 -10.18 0.94
C LEU A 41 -2.74 -9.92 1.50
N ARG A 42 -3.43 -8.89 1.00
CA ARG A 42 -4.83 -8.59 1.40
C ARG A 42 -5.76 -9.74 1.04
N LYS A 43 -5.68 -10.23 -0.19
CA LYS A 43 -6.49 -11.36 -0.69
C LYS A 43 -6.23 -12.65 0.10
N ALA A 44 -4.96 -12.96 0.40
CA ALA A 44 -4.60 -14.11 1.22
C ALA A 44 -5.14 -13.98 2.65
N THR A 45 -5.09 -12.79 3.24
CA THR A 45 -5.62 -12.53 4.59
C THR A 45 -7.14 -12.67 4.63
N GLU A 46 -7.85 -12.21 3.59
CA GLU A 46 -9.30 -12.39 3.47
C GLU A 46 -9.69 -13.87 3.32
N ALA A 47 -8.90 -14.66 2.59
CA ALA A 47 -9.14 -16.10 2.43
C ALA A 47 -8.86 -16.92 3.70
N LEU A 48 -8.11 -16.37 4.65
CA LEU A 48 -7.82 -17.00 5.95
C LEU A 48 -8.82 -16.64 7.05
N LYS A 49 -9.73 -15.69 6.79
CA LYS A 49 -10.82 -15.31 7.69
C LYS A 49 -12.05 -16.18 7.46
#